data_AF-A0AAV9SSM7-F1
#
_entry.id   AF-A0AAV9SSM7-F1
#
_cell.length_a   1.000
_cell.length_b   1.000
_cell.length_c   1.000
_cell.angle_alpha   90.00
_cell.angle_beta   90.00
_cell.angle_gamma   90.00
#
_symmetry.space_group_name_H-M   'P 1'
#
loop_
_entity.id
_entity.type
_entity.pdbx_description
1 polymer ?
#
loop_
_entity_poly.entity_id
_entity_poly.type
_entity_poly.pdbx_seq_one_letter_code
_entity_poly.pdbx_strand_id
1 'polypeptide(L)'
;MAKYNYMITLPALREAPSKSPEIARDIVAEWTSRFEQTLSGQKDKLDLTPVFRQDAWVRDFLGLSWDFRTINGLDEISAYFAENQPRARLGGLRPREQGVFRP
;
A
#
# COMPACT_ATOMS: atom_id res chain seq x y z
N MET A 1 29.70 8.07 -35.18
CA MET A 1 29.13 7.91 -33.81
C MET A 1 27.61 7.88 -33.94
N ALA A 2 26.98 6.70 -33.83
CA ALA A 2 25.52 6.58 -33.99
C ALA A 2 24.82 6.99 -32.68
N LYS A 3 23.86 7.92 -32.77
CA LYS A 3 23.05 8.42 -31.65
C LYS A 3 21.87 7.46 -31.46
N TYR A 4 21.92 6.61 -30.45
CA TYR A 4 20.79 5.73 -30.13
C TYR A 4 19.70 6.55 -29.43
N ASN A 5 18.58 6.76 -30.11
CA ASN A 5 17.38 7.35 -29.52
C ASN A 5 16.61 6.24 -28.77
N TYR A 6 16.78 6.18 -27.46
CA TYR A 6 15.98 5.30 -26.60
C TYR A 6 14.60 5.94 -26.38
N MET A 7 13.67 5.69 -27.29
CA MET A 7 12.28 6.12 -27.11
C MET A 7 11.61 5.14 -26.15
N ILE A 8 11.45 5.54 -24.88
CA ILE A 8 10.76 4.74 -23.86
C ILE A 8 9.26 4.90 -24.10
N THR A 9 8.57 3.83 -24.52
CA THR A 9 7.11 3.81 -24.56
C THR A 9 6.58 3.59 -23.16
N LEU A 10 5.92 4.60 -22.60
CA LEU A 10 5.26 4.47 -21.30
C LEU A 10 4.07 3.51 -21.41
N PRO A 11 3.82 2.67 -20.39
CA PRO A 11 2.62 1.86 -20.36
C PRO A 11 1.37 2.76 -20.33
N ALA A 12 0.32 2.34 -21.03
CA ALA A 12 -0.97 3.00 -20.92
C ALA A 12 -1.52 2.82 -19.51
N LEU A 13 -1.61 3.91 -18.75
CA LEU A 13 -2.22 3.89 -17.43
C LEU A 13 -3.74 3.88 -17.56
N ARG A 14 -4.41 3.07 -16.74
CA ARG A 14 -5.86 3.01 -16.72
C ARG A 14 -6.39 4.33 -16.15
N GLU A 15 -7.18 5.07 -16.92
CA GLU A 15 -7.83 6.27 -16.40
C GLU A 15 -8.96 5.89 -15.42
N ALA A 16 -9.03 6.61 -14.31
CA ALA A 16 -10.14 6.49 -13.39
C ALA A 16 -11.42 7.01 -14.04
N PRO A 17 -12.58 6.38 -13.78
CA PRO A 17 -13.87 6.80 -14.36
C PRO A 17 -14.28 8.21 -13.94
N SER A 18 -13.80 8.69 -12.79
CA SER A 18 -13.96 10.06 -12.33
C SER A 18 -12.78 10.45 -11.45
N LYS A 19 -12.47 11.75 -11.46
CA LYS A 19 -11.38 12.38 -10.67
C LYS A 19 -11.95 13.30 -9.59
N SER A 20 -13.21 13.10 -9.18
CA SER A 20 -13.85 13.95 -8.18
C SER A 20 -13.29 13.68 -6.77
N PRO A 21 -13.18 14.70 -5.91
CA PRO A 21 -12.68 14.54 -4.53
C PRO A 21 -13.49 13.55 -3.69
N GLU A 22 -14.79 13.45 -3.94
CA GLU A 22 -15.69 12.54 -3.22
C GLU A 22 -15.34 11.08 -3.51
N ILE A 23 -15.13 10.75 -4.78
CA ILE A 23 -14.75 9.40 -5.20
C ILE A 23 -13.35 9.04 -4.68
N ALA A 24 -12.41 9.99 -4.70
CA ALA A 24 -11.08 9.77 -4.12
C ALA A 24 -11.16 9.45 -2.62
N ARG A 25 -11.99 10.20 -1.88
CA ARG A 25 -12.23 9.97 -0.45
C ARG A 25 -12.84 8.59 -0.18
N ASP A 26 -13.83 8.19 -0.96
CA ASP A 26 -14.50 6.89 -0.80
C ASP A 26 -13.52 5.73 -1.05
N ILE A 27 -12.69 5.83 -2.10
CA ILE A 27 -11.64 4.84 -2.40
C ILE A 27 -10.65 4.72 -1.24
N VAL A 28 -10.18 5.85 -0.69
CA VAL A 28 -9.21 5.86 0.42
C VAL A 28 -9.84 5.29 1.69
N ALA A 29 -11.09 5.65 2.00
CA ALA A 29 -11.81 5.13 3.16
C ALA A 29 -12.05 3.62 3.07
N GLU A 30 -12.46 3.14 1.90
CA GLU A 30 -12.67 1.71 1.64
C GLU A 30 -11.36 0.93 1.76
N TRP A 31 -10.29 1.39 1.11
CA TRP A 31 -8.99 0.74 1.17
C TRP A 31 -8.44 0.69 2.59
N THR A 32 -8.53 1.81 3.34
CA THR A 32 -8.05 1.89 4.72
C THR A 32 -8.83 0.96 5.64
N SER A 33 -10.15 0.87 5.46
CA SER A 33 -11.00 -0.04 6.23
C SER A 33 -10.65 -1.51 5.98
N ARG A 34 -10.47 -1.89 4.70
CA ARG A 34 -10.05 -3.25 4.33
C ARG A 34 -8.69 -3.59 4.92
N PHE A 35 -7.75 -2.65 4.86
CA PHE A 35 -6.42 -2.83 5.42
C PHE A 35 -6.45 -3.03 6.94
N GLU A 36 -7.23 -2.24 7.66
CA GLU A 36 -7.38 -2.42 9.11
C GLU A 36 -8.03 -3.75 9.48
N GLN A 37 -9.03 -4.19 8.73
CA GLN A 37 -9.65 -5.51 8.93
C GLN A 37 -8.63 -6.63 8.76
N THR A 38 -7.79 -6.55 7.72
CA THR A 38 -6.70 -7.50 7.49
C THR A 38 -5.68 -7.50 8.63
N LEU A 39 -5.28 -6.32 9.14
CA LEU A 39 -4.34 -6.21 10.25
C LEU A 39 -4.90 -6.71 11.59
N SER A 40 -6.23 -6.72 11.74
CA SER A 40 -6.94 -7.20 12.93
C SER A 40 -7.17 -8.72 12.92
N GLY A 41 -6.78 -9.40 11.83
CA GLY A 41 -6.90 -10.84 11.68
C GLY A 41 -5.99 -11.67 12.59
N GLN A 42 -6.05 -12.99 12.45
CA GLN A 42 -5.18 -13.91 13.20
C GLN A 42 -3.72 -13.73 12.79
N LYS A 43 -2.81 -13.68 13.78
CA LYS A 43 -1.37 -13.43 13.60
C LYS A 43 -0.70 -14.32 12.56
N ASP A 44 -1.14 -15.58 12.45
CA ASP A 44 -0.43 -16.60 11.67
C ASP A 44 -0.89 -16.66 10.20
N LYS A 45 -1.92 -15.89 9.82
CA LYS A 45 -2.45 -15.80 8.44
C LYS A 45 -2.96 -14.40 8.13
N LEU A 46 -2.04 -13.45 8.09
CA LEU A 46 -2.33 -12.09 7.65
C LEU A 46 -2.49 -12.10 6.12
N ASP A 47 -3.75 -12.11 5.63
CA ASP A 47 -4.06 -12.16 4.20
C ASP A 47 -4.16 -10.76 3.59
N LEU A 48 -3.07 -10.31 2.98
CA LEU A 48 -2.95 -9.01 2.34
C LEU A 48 -3.41 -8.97 0.86
N THR A 49 -3.86 -10.10 0.30
CA THR A 49 -4.37 -10.15 -1.09
C THR A 49 -5.50 -9.16 -1.41
N PRO A 50 -6.39 -8.77 -0.47
CA PRO A 50 -7.47 -7.82 -0.78
C PRO A 50 -7.01 -6.37 -0.94
N VAL A 51 -5.78 -6.04 -0.51
CA VAL A 51 -5.30 -4.65 -0.37
C VAL A 51 -3.99 -4.38 -1.10
N PHE A 52 -3.22 -5.43 -1.40
CA PHE A 52 -1.98 -5.34 -2.16
C PHE A 52 -2.06 -6.16 -3.46
N ARG A 53 -1.40 -5.65 -4.50
CA ARG A 53 -1.19 -6.39 -5.75
C ARG A 53 -0.06 -7.41 -5.57
N GLN A 54 -0.04 -8.46 -6.40
CA GLN A 54 1.03 -9.46 -6.40
C GLN A 54 2.43 -8.85 -6.61
N ASP A 55 2.51 -7.83 -7.46
CA ASP A 55 3.74 -7.12 -7.85
C ASP A 55 4.02 -5.86 -7.01
N ALA A 56 3.36 -5.72 -5.85
CA ALA A 56 3.47 -4.54 -5.02
C ALA A 56 4.88 -4.32 -4.47
N TRP A 57 5.15 -3.06 -4.13
CA TRP A 57 6.34 -2.63 -3.44
C TRP A 57 5.93 -1.90 -2.17
N VAL A 58 6.51 -2.28 -1.04
CA VAL A 58 6.34 -1.59 0.24
C VAL A 58 7.69 -1.06 0.68
N ARG A 59 7.70 0.21 1.06
CA ARG A 59 8.84 0.82 1.74
C ARG A 59 8.45 1.07 3.18
N ASP A 60 9.12 0.40 4.11
CA ASP A 60 8.94 0.65 5.53
C ASP A 60 9.98 1.66 6.02
N PHE A 61 9.49 2.72 6.65
CA PHE A 61 10.27 3.81 7.22
C PHE A 61 10.07 3.85 8.73
N LEU A 62 10.64 2.86 9.42
CA LEU A 62 10.55 2.70 10.88
C LEU A 62 9.11 2.55 11.39
N GLY A 63 8.20 2.02 10.56
CA GLY A 63 6.78 1.85 10.88
C GLY A 63 6.48 0.50 11.52
N LEU A 64 6.92 -0.60 10.89
CA LEU A 64 6.70 -1.96 11.39
C LEU A 64 7.90 -2.53 12.15
N SER A 65 9.11 -2.18 11.73
CA SER A 65 10.35 -2.57 12.40
C SER A 65 11.31 -1.39 12.55
N TRP A 66 12.36 -1.53 13.35
CA TRP A 66 13.42 -0.52 13.52
C TRP A 66 14.48 -0.58 12.41
N ASP A 67 14.05 -0.86 11.18
CA ASP A 67 14.93 -1.04 10.03
C ASP A 67 14.34 -0.39 8.77
N PHE A 68 15.22 0.18 7.93
CA PHE A 68 14.84 0.79 6.67
C PHE A 68 14.88 -0.27 5.57
N ARG A 69 13.72 -0.67 5.08
CA ARG A 69 13.63 -1.72 4.05
C ARG A 69 12.65 -1.41 2.95
N THR A 70 12.96 -1.95 1.78
CA THR A 70 12.09 -1.98 0.62
C THR A 70 11.84 -3.43 0.26
N ILE A 71 10.56 -3.82 0.21
CA ILE A 71 10.10 -5.19 0.02
C ILE A 71 9.32 -5.24 -1.28
N ASN A 72 9.58 -6.25 -2.10
CA ASN A 72 8.88 -6.48 -3.36
C ASN A 72 8.15 -7.82 -3.32
N GLY A 73 6.91 -7.81 -3.80
CA GLY A 73 6.09 -9.00 -3.92
C GLY A 73 5.16 -9.21 -2.73
N LEU A 74 3.93 -9.61 -3.00
CA LEU A 74 2.90 -9.81 -1.98
C LEU A 74 3.29 -10.84 -0.92
N ASP A 75 3.99 -11.91 -1.31
CA ASP A 75 4.37 -13.00 -0.40
C ASP A 75 5.35 -12.48 0.67
N GLU A 76 6.40 -11.77 0.24
CA GLU A 76 7.40 -11.14 1.12
C GLU A 76 6.78 -10.05 2.00
N ILE A 77 5.88 -9.24 1.45
CA ILE A 77 5.13 -8.25 2.21
C ILE A 77 4.28 -8.95 3.29
N SER A 78 3.57 -10.02 2.94
CA SER A 78 2.70 -10.75 3.88
C SER A 78 3.50 -11.39 5.02
N ALA A 79 4.64 -12.01 4.70
CA ALA A 79 5.54 -12.56 5.70
C ALA A 79 6.06 -11.46 6.65
N TYR A 80 6.47 -10.32 6.08
CA TYR A 80 6.97 -9.19 6.86
C TYR A 80 5.91 -8.62 7.82
N PHE A 81 4.69 -8.43 7.35
CA PHE A 81 3.59 -7.95 8.18
C PHE A 81 3.23 -8.97 9.26
N ALA A 82 3.13 -10.26 8.95
CA ALA A 82 2.81 -11.30 9.92
C ALA A 82 3.85 -11.35 11.07
N GLU A 83 5.14 -11.17 10.75
CA GLU A 83 6.21 -11.14 11.76
C GLU A 83 6.16 -9.88 12.64
N ASN A 84 5.90 -8.71 12.06
CA ASN A 84 6.16 -7.42 12.72
C ASN A 84 4.90 -6.76 13.30
N GLN A 85 3.73 -6.95 12.67
CA GLN A 85 2.47 -6.37 13.12
C GLN A 85 2.10 -6.71 14.59
N PRO A 86 2.33 -7.94 15.11
CA PRO A 86 2.10 -8.26 16.51
C PRO A 86 2.85 -7.36 17.51
N ARG A 87 4.02 -6.86 17.12
CA ARG A 87 4.87 -5.99 17.94
C ARG A 87 4.59 -4.52 17.69
N ALA A 88 4.39 -4.13 16.43
CA ALA A 88 4.09 -2.76 16.01
C ALA A 88 2.70 -2.28 16.46
N ARG A 89 1.73 -3.21 16.56
CA ARG A 89 0.35 -2.94 17.00
C ARG A 89 -0.32 -1.83 16.17
N LEU A 90 -0.10 -1.80 14.86
CA LEU A 90 -0.80 -0.83 14.00
C LEU A 90 -2.31 -1.11 14.07
N GLY A 91 -3.09 -0.07 14.34
CA GLY A 91 -4.55 -0.16 14.45
C GLY A 91 -5.14 1.22 14.70
N GLY A 92 -6.46 1.33 14.66
CA GLY A 92 -7.17 2.60 14.68
C GLY A 92 -6.90 3.45 13.44
N LEU A 93 -6.70 2.82 12.28
CA LEU A 93 -6.36 3.50 11.04
C LEU A 93 -7.59 4.24 10.50
N ARG A 94 -7.43 5.54 10.27
CA ARG A 94 -8.49 6.37 9.70
C ARG A 94 -7.91 7.35 8.69
N PRO A 95 -8.56 7.53 7.52
CA PRO A 95 -8.21 8.63 6.63
C PRO A 95 -8.32 9.96 7.38
N ARG A 96 -7.38 10.86 7.12
CA ARG A 96 -7.39 12.20 7.70
C ARG A 96 -8.16 13.14 6.77
N GLU A 97 -9.24 13.72 7.26
CA GLU A 97 -10.03 14.69 6.49
C GLU A 97 -9.44 16.10 6.50
N GLN A 98 -8.59 16.39 7.49
CA GLN A 98 -7.95 17.68 7.69
C GLN A 98 -6.43 17.53 7.86
N GLY A 99 -5.70 18.47 7.27
CA GLY A 99 -4.24 18.51 7.25
C GLY A 99 -3.70 18.94 5.88
N VAL A 100 -2.38 18.86 5.72
CA VAL A 100 -1.67 19.13 4.46
C VAL A 100 -1.89 17.99 3.44
N PHE A 101 -2.14 16.78 3.92
CA PHE A 101 -2.42 15.59 3.11
C PHE A 101 -3.89 15.17 3.30
N ARG A 102 -4.78 15.75 2.49
CA ARG A 102 -6.21 15.37 2.43
C ARG A 102 -6.41 14.45 1.22
N PRO A 103 -7.15 13.34 1.36
CA PRO A 103 -7.52 12.49 0.23
C PRO A 103 -8.50 13.20 -0.72
#